data_AF-A0A497K549-F1
#
_entry.id   AF-A0A497K549-F1
#
_cell.length_a   1.000
_cell.length_b   1.000
_cell.length_c   1.000
_cell.angle_alpha   90.00
_cell.angle_beta   90.00
_cell.angle_gamma   90.00
#
_symmetry.space_group_name_H-M   'P 1'
#
loop_
_entity.id
_entity.type
_entity.pdbx_description
1 polymer ?
#
loop_
_entity_poly.entity_id
_entity_poly.type
_entity_poly.pdbx_seq_one_letter_code
_entity_poly.pdbx_strand_id
1 'polypeptide(L)' 'MSRCKLWALIFISIGIIIILHQLILYGKIWEWNDSLHHEWFVALSIAFGLGILAGEKLKEG' A
#
# COMPACT_ATOMS: atom_id res chain seq x y z
N MET A 1 -15.56 11.64 6.19
CA MET A 1 -14.14 11.20 6.17
C MET A 1 -13.30 12.33 5.60
N SER A 2 -12.14 12.65 6.20
CA SER A 2 -11.20 13.65 5.64
C SER A 2 -10.71 13.20 4.27
N ARG A 3 -10.46 14.15 3.36
CA ARG A 3 -9.90 13.85 2.02
C ARG A 3 -8.55 13.12 2.15
N CYS A 4 -7.75 13.46 3.16
CA CYS A 4 -6.48 12.78 3.44
C CYS A 4 -6.71 11.31 3.85
N LYS A 5 -7.63 11.04 4.78
CA LYS A 5 -8.02 9.67 5.18
C LYS A 5 -8.55 8.85 3.99
N LEU A 6 -9.30 9.47 3.09
CA LEU A 6 -9.75 8.81 1.85
C LEU A 6 -8.57 8.41 0.97
N TRP A 7 -7.65 9.33 0.68
CA TRP A 7 -6.48 9.02 -0.13
C TRP A 7 -5.59 7.96 0.53
N ALA A 8 -5.40 8.04 1.85
CA ALA A 8 -4.65 7.03 2.59
C ALA A 8 -5.25 5.62 2.43
N LEU A 9 -6.57 5.50 2.59
CA LEU A 9 -7.28 4.23 2.41
C LEU A 9 -7.19 3.71 0.97
N ILE A 10 -7.27 4.60 -0.03
CA ILE A 10 -7.08 4.23 -1.44
C ILE A 10 -5.69 3.64 -1.66
N PHE A 11 -4.64 4.33 -1.19
CA PHE A 11 -3.25 3.85 -1.33
C PHE A 11 -3.00 2.51 -0.64
N ILE A 12 -3.51 2.33 0.58
CA ILE A 12 -3.43 1.05 1.30
C ILE A 12 -4.19 -0.05 0.52
N SER A 13 -5.38 0.26 0.01
CA SER A 13 -6.20 -0.69 -0.74
C SER A 13 -5.51 -1.12 -2.04
N ILE A 14 -4.86 -0.20 -2.76
CA ILE A 14 -4.07 -0.52 -3.96
C ILE A 14 -2.95 -1.52 -3.61
N GLY A 15 -2.21 -1.27 -2.52
CA GLY A 15 -1.19 -2.22 -2.05
C GLY A 15 -1.77 -3.60 -1.77
N ILE A 16 -2.91 -3.69 -1.09
CA ILE A 16 -3.58 -4.97 -0.80
C ILE A 16 -4.04 -5.66 -2.11
N ILE A 17 -4.60 -4.92 -3.06
CA ILE A 17 -5.04 -5.47 -4.36
C ILE A 17 -3.86 -6.08 -5.12
N ILE A 18 -2.69 -5.42 -5.11
CA ILE A 18 -1.49 -5.94 -5.78
C ILE A 18 -1.00 -7.23 -5.09
N ILE A 19 -1.02 -7.29 -3.74
CA ILE A 19 -0.71 -8.53 -3.01
C ILE A 19 -1.68 -9.65 -3.42
N LEU A 20 -2.98 -9.36 -3.45
CA LEU A 20 -4.00 -10.35 -3.81
C LEU A 20 -3.85 -10.83 -5.26
N HIS A 21 -3.56 -9.92 -6.18
CA HIS A 21 -3.25 -10.25 -7.57
C HIS A 21 -2.06 -11.22 -7.65
N GLN A 22 -0.97 -10.93 -6.92
CA GLN A 22 0.21 -11.78 -6.91
C GLN A 22 -0.08 -13.17 -6.31
N LEU A 23 -0.82 -13.20 -5.19
CA LEU A 23 -1.19 -14.44 -4.52
C LEU A 23 -2.09 -15.34 -5.40
N ILE A 24 -3.08 -14.76 -6.08
CA ILE A 24 -4.05 -15.52 -6.89
C ILE A 24 -3.40 -16.06 -8.17
N LEU A 25 -2.57 -15.26 -8.84
CA LEU A 25 -2.01 -15.66 -10.15
C LEU A 25 -0.73 -16.49 -10.03
N TYR A 26 0.11 -16.20 -9.04
CA TYR A 26 1.44 -16.82 -8.94
C TYR A 26 1.59 -17.72 -7.71
N GLY A 27 0.60 -17.75 -6.80
CA GLY A 27 0.65 -18.57 -5.59
C GLY A 27 1.70 -18.11 -4.58
N LYS A 28 2.24 -16.89 -4.74
CA LYS A 28 3.27 -16.32 -3.88
C LYS A 28 2.87 -14.91 -3.47
N ILE A 29 3.18 -14.55 -2.22
CA ILE A 29 2.95 -13.19 -1.69
C ILE A 29 4.14 -12.28 -2.02
N TRP A 30 5.33 -12.87 -2.15
CA TRP A 30 6.60 -12.15 -2.31
C TRP A 30 7.61 -13.05 -3.03
N GLU A 31 8.38 -12.49 -3.95
CA GLU A 31 9.32 -13.13 -4.88
C GLU A 31 10.54 -12.23 -5.09
N TRP A 32 11.63 -12.56 -4.39
CA TRP A 32 12.87 -11.77 -4.41
C TRP A 32 13.54 -11.64 -5.77
N ASN A 33 13.29 -12.59 -6.67
CA ASN A 33 13.91 -12.61 -8.00
C ASN A 33 13.23 -11.66 -9.00
N ASP A 34 11.96 -11.27 -8.74
CA ASP A 34 11.20 -10.37 -9.61
C ASP A 34 10.54 -9.23 -8.80
N SER A 35 11.19 -8.84 -7.71
CA SER A 35 10.68 -7.85 -6.76
C SER A 35 10.44 -6.47 -7.36
N LEU A 36 11.13 -6.16 -8.46
CA LEU A 36 11.19 -4.82 -9.07
C LEU A 36 9.83 -4.28 -9.50
N HIS A 37 8.83 -5.14 -9.72
CA HIS A 37 7.49 -4.70 -10.08
C HIS A 37 6.54 -4.76 -8.87
N HIS A 38 6.01 -5.92 -8.51
CA HIS A 38 4.84 -5.98 -7.62
C HIS A 38 5.15 -5.56 -6.19
N GLU A 39 6.31 -5.94 -5.67
CA GLU A 39 6.66 -5.81 -4.26
C GLU A 39 7.04 -4.39 -3.87
N TRP A 40 7.78 -3.69 -4.74
CA TRP A 40 8.07 -2.28 -4.54
C TRP A 40 6.80 -1.42 -4.71
N PHE A 41 5.91 -1.74 -5.65
CA PHE A 41 4.64 -1.03 -5.77
C PHE A 41 3.75 -1.22 -4.54
N VAL A 42 3.68 -2.42 -3.97
CA VAL A 42 2.98 -2.71 -2.71
C VAL A 42 3.59 -1.89 -1.57
N ALA A 43 4.90 -1.99 -1.37
CA ALA A 43 5.61 -1.34 -0.26
C ALA A 43 5.44 0.19 -0.32
N LEU A 44 5.62 0.79 -1.51
CA LEU A 44 5.42 2.22 -1.69
C LEU A 44 3.97 2.63 -1.44
N SER A 45 3.00 1.91 -2.01
CA SER A 45 1.57 2.25 -1.87
C SER A 45 1.13 2.20 -0.40
N ILE A 46 1.53 1.15 0.33
CA ILE A 46 1.23 1.03 1.76
C ILE A 46 1.95 2.11 2.57
N ALA A 47 3.25 2.34 2.30
CA ALA A 47 4.04 3.35 3.00
C ALA A 47 3.49 4.77 2.80
N PHE A 48 3.05 5.12 1.59
CA PHE A 48 2.40 6.39 1.30
C PHE A 48 1.09 6.55 2.07
N GLY A 49 0.23 5.53 2.05
CA GLY A 49 -1.04 5.58 2.78
C GLY A 49 -0.85 5.71 4.30
N LEU A 50 0.09 4.95 4.87
CA LEU A 50 0.45 5.06 6.29
C LEU A 50 1.09 6.42 6.62
N GLY A 51 1.95 6.95 5.74
CA GLY A 51 2.58 8.26 5.89
C GLY A 51 1.55 9.39 5.94
N ILE A 52 0.51 9.34 5.10
CA ILE A 52 -0.61 10.29 5.13
C ILE A 52 -1.35 10.22 6.46
N LEU A 53 -1.66 9.02 6.96
CA LEU A 53 -2.34 8.85 8.26
C LEU A 53 -1.48 9.36 9.42
N ALA A 54 -0.18 9.06 9.40
CA ALA A 54 0.76 9.53 10.42
C ALA A 54 0.87 11.06 10.41
N GLY A 55 1.00 11.67 9.22
CA GLY A 55 1.05 13.13 9.08
C GLY A 55 -0.23 13.82 9.52
N GLU A 56 -1.40 13.24 9.25
CA GLU A 56 -2.67 13.77 9.74
C GLU A 56 -2.78 13.70 11.26
N LYS A 57 -2.35 12.58 11.87
CA LYS A 57 -2.30 12.44 13.34
C LYS A 57 -1.36 13.45 13.99
N LEU A 58 -0.20 13.72 13.38
CA LEU A 58 0.75 14.72 13.89
C LEU A 58 0.25 16.16 13.75
N LYS A 59 -0.66 16.42 12.81
CA LYS A 59 -1.28 17.74 12.64
C LYS A 59 -2.43 17.99 13.64
N GLU A 60 -3.08 16.92 14.10
CA GLU A 60 -4.21 16.98 15.04
C GLU A 60 -3.76 17.07 16.52
N GLY A 61 -2.49 16.78 16.85
CA GLY A 61 -1.92 16.81 18.22
C GLY A 61 -1.05 18.02 18.47
#